data_AF-A0A8S3GR54-F1
#
_entry.id   AF-A0A8S3GR54-F1
#
_cell.length_a   1.000
_cell.length_b   1.000
_cell.length_c   1.000
_cell.angle_alpha   90.00
_cell.angle_beta   90.00
_cell.angle_gamma   90.00
#
_symmetry.space_group_name_H-M   'P 1'
#
loop_
_entity.id
_entity.type
_entity.pdbx_description
1 polymer ?
#
loop_
_entity_poly.entity_id
_entity_poly.type
_entity_poly.pdbx_seq_one_letter_code
_entity_poly.pdbx_strand_id
1 'polypeptide(L)' 'MSEFALQKNVPLGLGDLGLLATVGPRTTYVYDKLRVVVLSTDSEKILDSNKIMLMK' A
#
# COMPACT_ATOMS: atom_id res chain seq x y z
N MET A 1 -32.29 -5.81 5.26
CA MET A 1 -31.17 -5.23 4.52
C MET A 1 -29.91 -5.91 5.01
N SER A 2 -29.14 -6.56 4.13
CA SER A 2 -27.85 -7.16 4.48
C SER A 2 -26.79 -6.06 4.59
N GLU A 3 -26.20 -5.88 5.77
CA GLU A 3 -25.08 -4.97 5.98
C GLU A 3 -23.83 -5.53 5.29
N PHE A 4 -23.38 -4.84 4.25
CA PHE A 4 -22.07 -5.10 3.65
C PHE A 4 -21.01 -4.37 4.49
N ALA A 5 -20.44 -5.08 5.46
CA ALA A 5 -19.35 -4.56 6.28
C ALA A 5 -18.01 -5.03 5.70
N LEU A 6 -17.16 -4.07 5.30
CA LEU A 6 -15.75 -4.36 5.03
C LEU A 6 -15.07 -4.71 6.36
N GLN A 7 -14.29 -5.78 6.36
CA GLN A 7 -13.59 -6.24 7.56
C GLN A 7 -12.33 -5.40 7.79
N LYS A 8 -12.14 -4.96 9.04
CA LYS A 8 -10.93 -4.27 9.47
C LYS A 8 -9.72 -5.21 9.37
N ASN A 9 -8.56 -4.67 8.98
CA ASN A 9 -7.30 -5.39 8.80
C ASN A 9 -7.25 -6.37 7.61
N VAL A 10 -8.23 -6.33 6.70
CA VAL A 10 -8.21 -7.10 5.45
C VAL A 10 -7.70 -6.21 4.32
N PRO A 11 -6.77 -6.70 3.46
CA PRO A 11 -6.35 -5.96 2.27
C PRO A 11 -7.55 -5.69 1.35
N LEU A 12 -7.71 -4.45 0.91
CA LEU A 12 -8.77 -4.07 -0.01
C LEU A 12 -8.48 -4.61 -1.42
N GLY A 13 -9.38 -5.43 -1.92
CA GLY A 13 -9.37 -5.91 -3.30
C GLY A 13 -10.27 -5.09 -4.22
N LEU A 14 -10.31 -5.45 -5.50
CA LEU A 14 -11.16 -4.78 -6.50
C LEU A 14 -12.65 -4.85 -6.16
N GLY A 15 -13.12 -5.96 -5.59
CA GLY A 15 -14.51 -6.12 -5.16
C GLY A 15 -14.90 -5.14 -4.06
N ASP A 16 -14.00 -4.92 -3.10
CA ASP A 16 -14.22 -3.98 -1.99
C ASP A 16 -14.27 -2.53 -2.48
N LEU A 17 -13.46 -2.19 -3.49
CA LEU A 17 -13.52 -0.88 -4.15
C LEU A 17 -14.86 -0.67 -4.87
N GLY A 18 -15.39 -1.71 -5.52
CA GLY A 18 -16.71 -1.68 -6.13
C GLY A 18 -17.83 -1.47 -5.10
N LEU A 19 -17.75 -2.14 -3.95
CA LEU A 19 -18.68 -1.96 -2.83
C LEU A 19 -18.58 -0.54 -2.25
N LEU A 20 -17.37 -0.01 -2.03
CA LEU A 20 -17.17 1.37 -1.57
C LEU A 20 -17.76 2.39 -2.56
N ALA A 21 -17.63 2.15 -3.86
CA ALA A 21 -18.17 3.03 -4.90
C ALA A 21 -19.70 3.03 -4.99
N THR A 22 -20.36 1.93 -4.61
CA THR A 22 -21.81 1.76 -4.75
C THR A 22 -22.59 2.07 -3.47
N VAL A 23 -22.10 1.62 -2.32
CA VAL A 23 -22.82 1.72 -1.04
C VAL A 23 -22.04 2.45 0.05
N GLY A 24 -20.75 2.71 -0.20
CA GLY A 24 -19.85 3.31 0.77
C GLY A 24 -19.62 4.81 0.59
N PRO A 25 -18.84 5.41 1.50
CA PRO A 25 -18.38 6.78 1.34
C PRO A 25 -17.40 6.88 0.17
N ARG A 26 -17.39 8.03 -0.52
CA ARG A 26 -16.47 8.32 -1.65
C ARG A 26 -14.99 8.27 -1.26
N THR A 27 -14.69 8.39 0.03
CA THR A 27 -13.35 8.27 0.61
C THR A 27 -13.42 7.38 1.85
N THR A 28 -12.37 6.60 2.08
CA THR A 28 -12.27 5.74 3.26
C THR A 28 -10.88 5.82 3.87
N TYR A 29 -10.79 5.55 5.17
CA TYR A 29 -9.53 5.51 5.90
C TYR A 29 -8.86 4.15 5.68
N VAL A 30 -7.60 4.19 5.26
CA VAL A 30 -6.74 3.00 5.13
C VAL A 30 -5.50 3.16 6.01
N TYR A 31 -4.90 2.04 6.39
CA TYR A 31 -3.61 2.07 7.06
C TYR A 31 -2.54 2.64 6.14
N ASP A 32 -1.64 3.46 6.69
CA ASP A 32 -0.52 4.01 5.93
C ASP A 32 0.42 2.87 5.50
N LYS A 33 1.12 3.06 4.38
CA LYS A 33 2.07 2.07 3.87
C LYS A 33 3.27 1.99 4.80
N LEU A 34 3.72 0.78 5.10
CA LEU A 34 4.94 0.56 5.86
C LEU A 34 6.14 1.14 5.09
N ARG A 35 6.90 2.03 5.74
CA ARG A 35 8.16 2.56 5.20
C ARG A 35 9.28 1.60 5.57
N VAL A 36 9.86 0.93 4.56
CA VAL A 36 10.95 -0.03 4.75
C VAL A 36 12.23 0.55 4.16
N VAL A 37 13.27 0.65 4.98
CA VAL A 37 14.62 1.06 4.54
C VAL A 37 15.43 -0.19 4.24
N VAL A 38 15.89 -0.32 3.00
CA VAL A 38 16.74 -1.43 2.55
C VAL A 38 18.16 -0.93 2.41
N LEU A 39 19.09 -1.51 3.17
CA LEU A 39 20.52 -1.22 3.07
C LEU A 39 21.22 -2.39 2.40
N SER A 40 22.15 -2.10 1.51
CA SER A 40 23.03 -3.10 0.89
C SER A 40 24.44 -2.90 1.41
N THR A 41 25.08 -3.98 1.86
CA THR A 41 26.48 -3.99 2.25
C THR A 41 27.20 -5.06 1.43
N ASP A 42 27.94 -4.64 0.40
CA ASP A 42 29.12 -5.38 -0.07
C ASP A 42 29.97 -4.57 -1.05
N SER A 43 31.28 -4.83 -1.05
CA SER A 43 32.30 -4.03 -1.75
C SER A 43 32.43 -4.25 -3.26
N GLU A 44 31.65 -5.15 -3.86
CA GLU A 44 31.61 -5.33 -5.32
C GLU A 44 30.18 -5.62 -5.80
N LYS A 45 29.31 -4.60 -5.76
CA LYS A 45 28.05 -4.62 -6.49
C LYS A 45 28.00 -3.41 -7.42
N ILE A 46 28.34 -3.65 -8.68
CA ILE A 46 28.06 -2.71 -9.77
C ILE A 46 26.53 -2.61 -9.87
N LEU A 47 25.99 -1.54 -9.28
CA LEU A 47 24.59 -1.15 -9.38
C LEU A 47 24.35 -0.65 -10.81
N ASP A 48 23.77 -1.50 -11.64
CA ASP A 48 23.27 -1.06 -12.93
C ASP A 48 22.00 -0.22 -12.72
N SER A 49 22.19 1.10 -12.77
CA SER A 49 21.24 2.10 -13.26
C SER A 49 19.81 2.07 -12.70
N ASN A 50 19.63 2.47 -11.43
CA ASN A 50 18.51 3.30 -10.96
C ASN A 50 18.72 3.67 -9.48
N LYS A 51 19.65 4.59 -9.22
CA LYS A 51 19.93 5.08 -7.85
C LYS A 51 18.74 5.90 -7.33
N ILE A 52 17.93 5.30 -6.47
CA ILE A 52 17.11 6.05 -5.51
C ILE A 52 18.07 6.62 -4.47
N MET A 53 18.40 7.90 -4.59
CA MET A 53 19.10 8.67 -3.56
C MET A 53 18.08 9.46 -2.74
N LEU A 54 17.87 9.05 -1.49
CA LEU A 54 17.22 9.87 -0.47
C LEU A 54 18.31 10.73 0.20
N MET A 55 18.27 12.04 -0.04
CA MET A 55 19.12 13.02 0.67
C MET A 55 18.33 13.62 1.84
N LYS A 56 19.05 13.90 2.93
CA LYS A 56 18.55 14.57 4.15
C LYS A 56 18.27 16.04 3.92
#